data_AF-A0A0R1L6A4-F1
#
_entry.id   AF-A0A0R1L6A4-F1
#
_cell.length_a   1.000
_cell.length_b   1.000
_cell.length_c   1.000
_cell.angle_alpha   90.00
_cell.angle_beta   90.00
_cell.angle_gamma   90.00
#
_symmetry.space_group_name_H-M   'P 1'
#
loop_
_entity.id
_entity.type
_entity.pdbx_description
1 polymer ?
#
loop_
_entity_poly.entity_id
_entity_poly.type
_entity_poly.pdbx_seq_one_letter_code
_entity_poly.pdbx_strand_id
1 'polypeptide(L)'
;MDHKQLWYKNWMIWAIIILGVGLVTCIAMLNNARTTVVMQPAASSKAKKKDIAVKKKDPNEIPSDSLTHPSKVGQWKNSPIIGKATLIGLGAKPNTTIKDGPLSIKFKHAEVDKVHANTEDQLEQASDTFSKDNMPKDYNRIKIEYIVKNNSNRAIQFGGIKQVVYSNGYQTNFDDDSMSDTGSTDEISSNAKRVEYALILLGKSTTALKPSSIKILTDESEDAKSYDTVADGITFSEDILYHG
;
A
#
# COMPACT_ATOMS: atom_id res chain seq x y z
N MET A 1 14.06 -9.81 26.58
CA MET A 1 13.63 -8.46 26.20
C MET A 1 12.13 -8.50 26.01
N ASP A 2 11.40 -7.62 26.68
CA ASP A 2 9.95 -7.75 26.94
C ASP A 2 9.07 -7.56 25.68
N HIS A 3 8.20 -8.54 25.40
CA HIS A 3 7.23 -8.55 24.31
C HIS A 3 6.31 -7.32 24.24
N LYS A 4 6.13 -6.60 25.36
CA LYS A 4 5.27 -5.41 25.45
C LYS A 4 5.86 -4.17 24.75
N GLN A 5 7.18 -4.08 24.57
CA GLN A 5 7.80 -2.93 23.87
C GLN A 5 7.73 -3.05 22.34
N LEU A 6 7.73 -4.27 21.79
CA LEU A 6 7.55 -4.52 20.36
C LEU A 6 6.12 -4.17 19.90
N TRP A 7 5.12 -4.46 20.74
CA TRP A 7 3.71 -4.15 20.45
C TRP A 7 3.45 -2.64 20.33
N TYR A 8 4.03 -1.83 21.22
CA TYR A 8 3.85 -0.37 21.22
C TYR A 8 4.55 0.34 20.04
N LYS A 9 5.67 -0.20 19.53
CA LYS A 9 6.36 0.35 18.36
C LYS A 9 5.62 0.04 17.06
N ASN A 10 5.07 -1.16 16.90
CA ASN A 10 4.29 -1.49 15.71
C ASN A 10 3.00 -0.69 15.63
N TRP A 11 2.29 -0.49 16.75
CA TRP A 11 1.02 0.25 16.75
C TRP A 11 1.16 1.71 16.27
N MET A 12 2.30 2.36 16.55
CA MET A 12 2.57 3.73 16.10
C MET A 12 2.90 3.81 14.60
N ILE A 13 3.42 2.73 14.00
CA ILE A 13 3.70 2.62 12.55
C ILE A 13 2.39 2.48 11.75
N TRP A 14 1.41 1.73 12.29
CA TRP A 14 0.10 1.54 11.65
C TRP A 14 -0.80 2.81 11.68
N ALA A 15 -0.67 3.65 12.71
CA ALA A 15 -1.44 4.90 12.81
C ALA A 15 -1.11 5.92 11.70
N ILE A 16 0.09 5.87 11.13
CA ILE A 16 0.53 6.78 10.06
C ILE A 16 -0.05 6.38 8.69
N ILE A 17 -0.34 5.09 8.49
CA ILE A 17 -0.95 4.59 7.25
C ILE A 17 -2.45 4.96 7.17
N ILE A 18 -3.13 5.16 8.30
CA ILE A 18 -4.58 5.44 8.38
C ILE A 18 -4.93 6.93 8.21
N LEU A 19 -3.98 7.86 8.34
CA LEU A 19 -4.24 9.32 8.26
C LEU A 19 -4.34 9.89 6.82
N GLY A 20 -4.68 9.06 5.83
CA GLY A 20 -4.85 9.46 4.42
C GLY A 20 -6.28 9.44 3.90
N VAL A 21 -7.29 9.07 4.70
CA VAL A 21 -8.69 9.04 4.25
C VAL A 21 -9.65 9.55 5.33
N GLY A 22 -10.14 10.78 5.14
CA GLY A 22 -11.44 11.19 5.65
C GLY A 22 -11.45 12.20 6.79
N LEU A 23 -11.19 13.47 6.49
CA LEU A 23 -11.80 14.59 7.21
C LEU A 23 -12.35 15.59 6.17
N VAL A 24 -13.53 15.25 5.64
CA VAL A 24 -14.46 16.27 5.14
C VAL A 24 -15.23 16.74 6.36
N THR A 25 -14.74 17.78 7.01
CA THR A 25 -15.55 18.61 7.92
C THR A 25 -15.44 20.06 7.47
N CYS A 26 -16.59 20.60 7.09
CA CYS A 26 -16.80 21.99 6.77
C CYS A 26 -16.28 22.88 7.90
N ILE A 27 -15.23 23.65 7.65
CA ILE A 27 -14.90 24.82 8.43
C ILE A 27 -15.09 26.03 7.52
N ALA A 28 -16.33 26.51 7.50
CA ALA A 28 -16.58 27.92 7.33
C ALA A 28 -16.03 28.62 8.59
N MET A 29 -14.84 29.23 8.49
CA MET A 29 -14.38 30.24 9.45
C MET A 29 -14.58 31.60 8.77
N LEU A 30 -15.60 32.35 9.18
CA LEU A 30 -15.47 33.37 10.22
C LEU A 30 -14.24 34.27 9.99
N ASN A 31 -14.52 35.39 9.32
CA ASN A 31 -13.86 36.65 9.61
C ASN A 31 -13.82 36.89 11.13
N ASN A 32 -12.67 37.30 11.63
CA ASN A 32 -12.42 38.63 12.18
C ASN A 32 -11.44 38.54 13.37
N ALA A 33 -10.20 39.00 13.20
CA ALA A 33 -9.47 39.80 14.18
C ALA A 33 -8.09 40.15 13.63
N ARG A 34 -7.85 41.46 13.52
CA ARG A 34 -6.58 42.09 13.17
C ARG A 34 -5.58 41.93 14.30
N THR A 35 -4.32 41.69 13.95
CA THR A 35 -3.19 42.36 14.62
C THR A 35 -2.11 42.65 13.59
N THR A 36 -2.07 43.90 13.17
CA THR A 36 -0.97 44.51 12.43
C THR A 36 0.24 44.62 13.36
N VAL A 37 1.36 44.01 12.99
CA VAL A 37 2.67 44.42 13.49
C VAL A 37 3.47 44.88 12.29
N VAL A 38 3.68 46.19 12.23
CA VAL A 38 4.51 46.88 11.25
C VAL A 38 5.97 46.64 11.66
N MET A 39 6.74 45.95 10.84
CA MET A 39 8.20 45.99 10.92
C MET A 39 8.75 46.73 9.70
N GLN A 40 9.52 47.77 10.02
CA GLN A 40 10.18 48.72 9.14
C GLN A 40 11.29 48.02 8.30
N PRO A 41 11.48 48.38 7.01
CA PRO A 41 12.36 47.62 6.12
C PRO A 41 13.84 47.94 6.38
N ALA A 42 14.65 46.91 6.61
CA ALA A 42 16.11 47.00 6.57
C ALA A 42 16.64 46.73 5.14
N ALA A 43 17.73 47.41 4.81
CA ALA A 43 18.23 47.68 3.46
C ALA A 43 18.45 46.45 2.56
N SER A 44 18.12 46.66 1.28
CA SER A 44 18.28 45.74 0.15
C SER A 44 19.74 45.35 -0.08
N SER A 45 20.04 44.05 -0.06
CA SER A 45 21.16 43.48 -0.81
C SER A 45 20.61 42.76 -2.04
N LYS A 46 20.91 43.28 -3.23
CA LYS A 46 20.61 42.62 -4.51
C LYS A 46 21.53 41.42 -4.68
N ALA A 47 21.17 40.29 -4.10
CA ALA A 47 21.71 39.01 -4.54
C ALA A 47 21.16 38.72 -5.94
N LYS A 48 22.05 38.59 -6.93
CA LYS A 48 21.71 38.10 -8.27
C LYS A 48 21.05 36.72 -8.10
N LYS A 49 19.73 36.65 -8.29
CA LYS A 49 19.03 35.37 -8.46
C LYS A 49 19.64 34.70 -9.68
N LYS A 50 20.45 33.67 -9.42
CA LYS A 50 20.79 32.69 -10.43
C LYS A 50 19.45 32.09 -10.85
N ASP A 51 19.03 32.31 -12.09
CA ASP A 51 17.83 31.67 -12.63
C ASP A 51 18.02 30.16 -12.46
N ILE A 52 17.36 29.61 -11.46
CA ILE A 52 17.23 28.17 -11.30
C ILE A 52 16.33 27.79 -12.47
N ALA A 53 16.93 27.21 -13.51
CA ALA A 53 16.19 26.61 -14.61
C ALA A 53 15.07 25.78 -14.00
N VAL A 54 13.82 26.18 -14.26
CA VAL A 54 12.64 25.45 -13.80
C VAL A 54 12.80 24.04 -14.33
N LYS A 55 13.06 23.06 -13.44
CA LYS A 55 13.16 21.66 -13.82
C LYS A 55 11.88 21.32 -14.58
N LYS A 56 12.03 20.94 -15.85
CA LYS A 56 10.92 20.51 -16.68
C LYS A 56 10.28 19.32 -15.97
N LYS A 57 9.01 19.46 -15.56
CA LYS A 57 8.27 18.42 -14.85
C LYS A 57 8.22 17.18 -15.75
N ASP A 58 8.71 16.05 -15.25
CA ASP A 58 8.61 14.79 -15.98
C ASP A 58 7.12 14.43 -16.11
N PRO A 59 6.59 14.23 -17.32
CA PRO A 59 5.17 13.90 -17.51
C PRO A 59 4.76 12.58 -16.87
N ASN A 60 5.72 11.70 -16.54
CA ASN A 60 5.48 10.44 -15.85
C ASN A 60 5.59 10.55 -14.33
N GLU A 61 6.04 11.70 -13.80
CA GLU A 61 6.11 11.93 -12.36
C GLU A 61 4.73 12.27 -11.79
N ILE A 62 4.29 11.43 -10.85
CA ILE A 62 3.16 11.72 -9.98
C ILE A 62 3.72 12.42 -8.73
N PRO A 63 3.15 13.58 -8.33
CA PRO A 63 3.58 14.27 -7.12
C PRO A 63 3.56 13.35 -5.89
N SER A 64 4.59 13.45 -5.05
CA SER A 64 4.75 12.61 -3.85
C SER A 64 3.61 12.72 -2.84
N ASP A 65 2.96 13.89 -2.78
CA ASP A 65 1.82 14.21 -1.93
C ASP A 65 0.48 13.80 -2.54
N SER A 66 0.47 13.34 -3.79
CA SER A 66 -0.76 12.92 -4.46
C SER A 66 -1.25 11.57 -3.96
N LEU A 67 -2.54 11.50 -3.65
CA LEU A 67 -3.26 10.25 -3.37
C LEU A 67 -3.57 9.48 -4.66
N THR A 68 -3.25 10.02 -5.83
CA THR A 68 -3.50 9.33 -7.10
C THR A 68 -2.55 8.16 -7.28
N HIS A 69 -3.12 6.99 -7.54
CA HIS A 69 -2.36 5.81 -7.91
C HIS A 69 -1.80 5.94 -9.33
N PRO A 70 -0.60 5.38 -9.59
CA PRO A 70 -0.13 5.15 -10.96
C PRO A 70 -1.17 4.37 -11.76
N SER A 71 -1.57 4.90 -12.92
CA SER A 71 -2.58 4.29 -13.79
C SER A 71 -2.04 3.92 -15.17
N LYS A 72 -0.78 4.29 -15.44
CA LYS A 72 -0.07 3.96 -16.69
C LYS A 72 1.33 3.48 -16.37
N VAL A 73 1.72 2.36 -16.97
CA VAL A 73 3.09 1.85 -16.87
C VAL A 73 4.09 2.92 -17.30
N GLY A 74 5.17 3.06 -16.54
CA GLY A 74 6.18 4.11 -16.67
C GLY A 74 5.96 5.30 -15.74
N GLN A 75 4.74 5.49 -15.21
CA GLN A 75 4.51 6.49 -14.16
C GLN A 75 5.25 6.13 -12.88
N TRP A 76 5.74 7.15 -12.17
CA TRP A 76 6.51 6.95 -10.95
C TRP A 76 6.20 8.02 -9.90
N LYS A 77 6.44 7.69 -8.64
CA LYS A 77 6.35 8.62 -7.51
C LYS A 77 7.52 8.43 -6.54
N ASN A 78 7.97 9.52 -5.93
CA ASN A 78 8.88 9.44 -4.79
C ASN A 78 8.07 9.33 -3.50
N SER A 79 8.01 8.12 -2.94
CA SER A 79 7.41 7.91 -1.63
C SER A 79 8.42 8.27 -0.53
N PRO A 80 8.01 8.98 0.53
CA PRO A 80 8.86 9.16 1.70
C PRO A 80 9.19 7.83 2.40
N ILE A 81 8.31 6.82 2.28
CA ILE A 81 8.40 5.53 3.00
C ILE A 81 9.32 4.54 2.28
N ILE A 82 9.26 4.47 0.95
CA ILE A 82 9.93 3.40 0.17
C ILE A 82 10.88 3.93 -0.91
N GLY A 83 10.99 5.25 -1.07
CA GLY A 83 11.76 5.85 -2.14
C GLY A 83 11.02 5.91 -3.47
N LYS A 84 11.75 5.85 -4.58
CA LYS A 84 11.18 5.98 -5.92
C LYS A 84 10.49 4.68 -6.32
N ALA A 85 9.17 4.69 -6.46
CA ALA A 85 8.39 3.58 -7.00
C ALA A 85 7.97 3.90 -8.44
N THR A 86 8.36 3.04 -9.38
CA THR A 86 8.01 3.15 -10.80
C THR A 86 7.09 1.99 -11.16
N LEU A 87 5.89 2.29 -11.66
CA LEU A 87 4.94 1.29 -12.12
C LEU A 87 5.48 0.61 -13.38
N ILE A 88 5.76 -0.69 -13.30
CA ILE A 88 6.25 -1.49 -14.44
C ILE A 88 5.19 -2.46 -14.97
N GLY A 89 4.18 -2.80 -14.17
CA GLY A 89 3.04 -3.62 -14.59
C GLY A 89 1.76 -3.24 -13.84
N LEU A 90 0.61 -3.36 -14.51
CA LEU A 90 -0.69 -2.99 -13.95
C LEU A 90 -1.73 -4.08 -14.20
N GLY A 91 -2.49 -4.43 -13.17
CA GLY A 91 -3.61 -5.36 -13.29
C GLY A 91 -4.71 -4.86 -14.23
N ALA A 92 -5.27 -5.77 -15.03
CA ALA A 92 -6.26 -5.49 -16.06
C ALA A 92 -7.72 -5.46 -15.57
N LYS A 93 -8.02 -5.96 -14.36
CA LYS A 93 -9.38 -6.18 -13.84
C LYS A 93 -9.63 -5.42 -12.53
N PRO A 94 -9.60 -4.09 -12.54
CA PRO A 94 -9.85 -3.33 -11.33
C PRO A 94 -11.30 -3.50 -10.85
N ASN A 95 -11.50 -3.42 -9.53
CA ASN A 95 -12.80 -3.35 -8.86
C ASN A 95 -13.69 -4.60 -8.98
N THR A 96 -13.11 -5.79 -9.12
CA THR A 96 -13.87 -7.05 -9.10
C THR A 96 -14.28 -7.39 -7.67
N THR A 97 -15.57 -7.68 -7.44
CA THR A 97 -16.08 -8.12 -6.13
C THR A 97 -16.48 -9.58 -6.18
N ILE A 98 -16.00 -10.36 -5.21
CA ILE A 98 -16.35 -11.76 -4.99
C ILE A 98 -16.99 -11.88 -3.60
N LYS A 99 -17.94 -12.80 -3.46
CA LYS A 99 -18.59 -13.10 -2.17
C LYS A 99 -18.13 -14.47 -1.69
N ASP A 100 -17.97 -14.58 -0.38
CA ASP A 100 -17.62 -15.83 0.29
C ASP A 100 -18.24 -15.86 1.68
N GLY A 101 -19.21 -16.74 1.87
CA GLY A 101 -20.09 -16.73 3.04
C GLY A 101 -20.60 -15.30 3.38
N PRO A 102 -20.35 -14.80 4.61
CA PRO A 102 -20.76 -13.46 5.03
C PRO A 102 -19.88 -12.31 4.47
N LEU A 103 -18.75 -12.62 3.83
CA LEU A 103 -17.79 -11.63 3.36
C LEU A 103 -18.04 -11.22 1.91
N SER A 104 -17.66 -9.98 1.61
CA SER A 104 -17.51 -9.50 0.24
C SER A 104 -16.13 -8.89 0.09
N ILE A 105 -15.34 -9.44 -0.83
CA ILE A 105 -13.97 -9.05 -1.06
C ILE A 105 -13.91 -8.38 -2.43
N LYS A 106 -13.49 -7.12 -2.45
CA LYS A 106 -13.33 -6.34 -3.67
C LYS A 106 -11.85 -6.11 -3.93
N PHE A 107 -11.30 -6.79 -4.92
CA PHE A 107 -9.96 -6.53 -5.42
C PHE A 107 -9.98 -5.23 -6.23
N LYS A 108 -9.20 -4.25 -5.78
CA LYS A 108 -9.23 -2.89 -6.33
C LYS A 108 -8.30 -2.80 -7.52
N HIS A 109 -7.03 -3.18 -7.33
CA HIS A 109 -6.03 -3.28 -8.38
C HIS A 109 -4.79 -4.05 -7.87
N ALA A 110 -4.00 -4.54 -8.81
CA ALA A 110 -2.62 -5.00 -8.58
C ALA A 110 -1.63 -4.11 -9.33
N GLU A 111 -0.55 -3.71 -8.67
CA GLU A 111 0.55 -2.92 -9.22
C GLU A 111 1.84 -3.74 -9.10
N VAL A 112 2.66 -3.74 -10.15
CA VAL A 112 4.04 -4.22 -10.08
C VAL A 112 4.95 -3.00 -10.14
N ASP A 113 5.69 -2.78 -9.06
CA ASP A 113 6.59 -1.64 -8.90
C ASP A 113 8.04 -2.08 -9.03
N LYS A 114 8.85 -1.27 -9.72
CA LYS A 114 10.30 -1.20 -9.48
C LYS A 114 10.57 -0.11 -8.46
N VAL A 115 11.16 -0.47 -7.35
CA VAL A 115 11.47 0.43 -6.23
C VAL A 115 12.97 0.68 -6.14
N HIS A 116 13.32 1.95 -5.91
CA HIS A 116 14.66 2.38 -5.55
C HIS A 116 14.63 3.15 -4.22
N ALA A 117 15.16 2.56 -3.15
CA ALA A 117 15.32 3.21 -1.86
C ALA A 117 16.45 4.25 -1.93
N ASN A 118 16.13 5.51 -1.61
CA ASN A 118 17.08 6.62 -1.64
C ASN A 118 17.84 6.79 -0.32
N THR A 119 17.28 6.29 0.79
CA THR A 119 17.82 6.44 2.14
C THR A 119 17.89 5.09 2.86
N GLU A 120 18.69 5.01 3.92
CA GLU A 120 18.74 3.83 4.80
C GLU A 120 17.41 3.60 5.50
N ASP A 121 16.72 4.65 5.98
CA ASP A 121 15.37 4.51 6.57
C ASP A 121 14.40 3.81 5.61
N GLN A 122 14.47 4.11 4.31
CA GLN A 122 13.61 3.46 3.29
C GLN A 122 13.99 1.99 3.06
N LEU A 123 15.26 1.63 3.25
CA LEU A 123 15.73 0.25 3.23
C LEU A 123 15.31 -0.50 4.50
N GLU A 124 15.38 0.14 5.66
CA GLU A 124 14.92 -0.42 6.94
C GLU A 124 13.41 -0.70 6.87
N GLN A 125 12.61 0.24 6.36
CA GLN A 125 11.17 0.01 6.14
C GLN A 125 10.90 -1.19 5.21
N ALA A 126 11.69 -1.35 4.15
CA ALA A 126 11.55 -2.52 3.27
C ALA A 126 11.97 -3.82 3.97
N SER A 127 13.03 -3.76 4.78
CA SER A 127 13.55 -4.89 5.56
C SER A 127 12.51 -5.34 6.59
N ASP A 128 11.89 -4.40 7.31
CA ASP A 128 10.83 -4.64 8.28
C ASP A 128 9.57 -5.20 7.62
N THR A 129 9.18 -4.64 6.46
CA THR A 129 7.98 -5.09 5.73
C THR A 129 8.10 -6.55 5.31
N PHE A 130 9.29 -6.99 4.88
CA PHE A 130 9.52 -8.33 4.36
C PHE A 130 10.31 -9.23 5.31
N SER A 131 10.54 -8.81 6.56
CA SER A 131 11.36 -9.55 7.54
C SER A 131 12.71 -10.02 6.99
N LYS A 132 13.40 -9.18 6.18
CA LYS A 132 14.67 -9.54 5.53
C LYS A 132 15.84 -8.73 6.00
N ASP A 133 16.91 -9.43 6.38
CA ASP A 133 18.21 -8.83 6.56
C ASP A 133 18.82 -8.46 5.20
N ASN A 134 19.28 -7.22 5.06
CA ASN A 134 20.01 -6.70 3.89
C ASN A 134 19.19 -6.61 2.59
N MET A 135 18.10 -5.84 2.63
CA MET A 135 17.36 -5.49 1.41
C MET A 135 18.23 -4.71 0.40
N PRO A 136 18.20 -5.05 -0.90
CA PRO A 136 18.88 -4.25 -1.92
C PRO A 136 18.16 -2.91 -2.13
N LYS A 137 18.91 -1.87 -2.51
CA LYS A 137 18.33 -0.55 -2.87
C LYS A 137 17.32 -0.65 -4.00
N ASP A 138 17.62 -1.49 -4.99
CA ASP A 138 16.73 -1.80 -6.09
C ASP A 138 16.03 -3.14 -5.86
N TYR A 139 14.71 -3.12 -5.82
CA TYR A 139 13.89 -4.33 -5.73
C TYR A 139 12.57 -4.14 -6.49
N ASN A 140 11.94 -5.25 -6.86
CA ASN A 140 10.60 -5.23 -7.44
C ASN A 140 9.61 -5.78 -6.42
N ARG A 141 8.38 -5.29 -6.48
CA ARG A 141 7.30 -5.82 -5.64
C ARG A 141 5.96 -5.81 -6.38
N ILE A 142 5.05 -6.65 -5.92
CA ILE A 142 3.63 -6.53 -6.25
C ILE A 142 2.92 -5.90 -5.05
N LYS A 143 2.05 -4.92 -5.32
CA LYS A 143 1.10 -4.38 -4.36
C LYS A 143 -0.31 -4.75 -4.81
N ILE A 144 -1.07 -5.42 -3.96
CA ILE A 144 -2.47 -5.75 -4.18
C ILE A 144 -3.28 -4.93 -3.18
N GLU A 145 -4.19 -4.09 -3.67
CA GLU A 145 -5.17 -3.41 -2.82
C GLU A 145 -6.52 -4.13 -2.90
N TYR A 146 -7.13 -4.38 -1.74
CA TYR A 146 -8.45 -4.99 -1.67
C TYR A 146 -9.28 -4.43 -0.50
N ILE A 147 -10.59 -4.59 -0.60
CA ILE A 147 -11.55 -4.19 0.43
C ILE A 147 -12.29 -5.41 0.90
N VAL A 148 -12.29 -5.68 2.19
CA VAL A 148 -13.10 -6.74 2.79
C VAL A 148 -14.26 -6.10 3.52
N LYS A 149 -15.48 -6.55 3.23
CA LYS A 149 -16.70 -6.13 3.92
C LYS A 149 -17.33 -7.34 4.59
N ASN A 150 -17.57 -7.22 5.90
CA ASN A 150 -18.39 -8.15 6.64
C ASN A 150 -19.87 -7.74 6.49
N ASN A 151 -20.72 -8.62 5.96
CA ASN A 151 -22.16 -8.38 5.80
C ASN A 151 -23.00 -9.11 6.85
N SER A 152 -22.37 -9.76 7.83
CA SER A 152 -23.04 -10.42 8.94
C SER A 152 -23.31 -9.45 10.09
N ASN A 153 -24.05 -9.95 11.08
CA ASN A 153 -24.31 -9.26 12.34
C ASN A 153 -23.27 -9.59 13.44
N ARG A 154 -22.17 -10.27 13.11
CA ARG A 154 -21.13 -10.71 14.05
C ARG A 154 -19.76 -10.21 13.60
N ALA A 155 -18.77 -10.22 14.49
CA ALA A 155 -17.39 -9.96 14.11
C ALA A 155 -16.78 -11.20 13.45
N ILE A 156 -15.89 -10.99 12.48
CA ILE A 156 -15.25 -12.06 11.70
C ILE A 156 -13.74 -11.86 11.70
N GLN A 157 -12.98 -12.92 11.95
CA GLN A 157 -11.54 -12.95 11.70
C GLN A 157 -11.31 -13.32 10.24
N PHE A 158 -10.89 -12.34 9.43
CA PHE A 158 -10.58 -12.58 8.03
C PHE A 158 -9.17 -13.17 7.92
N GLY A 159 -9.02 -14.29 7.22
CA GLY A 159 -7.72 -14.99 7.11
C GLY A 159 -6.68 -14.30 6.23
N GLY A 160 -7.02 -13.20 5.54
CA GLY A 160 -6.07 -12.51 4.67
C GLY A 160 -5.84 -13.23 3.34
N ILE A 161 -4.76 -12.86 2.66
CA ILE A 161 -4.29 -13.58 1.46
C ILE A 161 -3.36 -14.72 1.89
N LYS A 162 -3.78 -15.96 1.62
CA LYS A 162 -3.01 -17.19 1.87
C LYS A 162 -1.83 -17.33 0.91
N GLN A 163 -2.07 -17.02 -0.36
CA GLN A 163 -1.13 -17.33 -1.43
C GLN A 163 -1.36 -16.48 -2.68
N VAL A 164 -0.27 -16.17 -3.39
CA VAL A 164 -0.29 -15.64 -4.76
C VAL A 164 0.46 -16.60 -5.68
N VAL A 165 -0.21 -17.08 -6.73
CA VAL A 165 0.37 -17.93 -7.77
C VAL A 165 0.57 -17.13 -9.06
N TYR A 166 1.75 -17.23 -9.64
CA TYR A 166 2.13 -16.54 -10.86
C TYR A 166 1.84 -17.39 -12.11
N SER A 167 1.66 -16.73 -13.26
CA SER A 167 1.48 -17.39 -14.58
C SER A 167 2.49 -18.49 -14.93
N ASN A 168 3.70 -18.44 -14.38
CA ASN A 168 4.75 -19.43 -14.63
C ASN A 168 4.79 -20.58 -13.58
N GLY A 169 3.78 -20.66 -12.71
CA GLY A 169 3.63 -21.71 -11.70
C GLY A 169 4.40 -21.47 -10.39
N TYR A 170 5.22 -20.42 -10.30
CA TYR A 170 5.79 -20.03 -9.01
C TYR A 170 4.68 -19.52 -8.09
N GLN A 171 4.89 -19.63 -6.78
CA GLN A 171 3.96 -19.15 -5.78
C GLN A 171 4.71 -18.44 -4.65
N THR A 172 4.05 -17.49 -4.02
CA THR A 172 4.43 -16.90 -2.74
C THR A 172 3.29 -17.15 -1.76
N ASN A 173 3.61 -17.72 -0.60
CA ASN A 173 2.65 -17.99 0.46
C ASN A 173 2.72 -16.90 1.54
N PHE A 174 1.68 -16.80 2.36
CA PHE A 174 1.60 -15.85 3.47
C PHE A 174 2.77 -16.00 4.45
N ASP A 175 3.16 -17.24 4.76
CA ASP A 175 4.26 -17.54 5.70
C ASP A 175 5.66 -17.31 5.12
N ASP A 176 5.78 -16.96 3.83
CA ASP A 176 7.08 -16.67 3.23
C ASP A 176 7.54 -15.25 3.64
N ASP A 177 8.83 -15.07 3.94
CA ASP A 177 9.49 -13.75 4.13
C ASP A 177 9.49 -12.88 2.84
N SER A 178 8.68 -13.21 1.85
CA SER A 178 8.45 -12.42 0.65
C SER A 178 7.04 -11.84 0.59
N MET A 179 6.21 -12.05 1.60
CA MET A 179 4.85 -11.56 1.67
C MET A 179 4.58 -10.82 2.98
N SER A 180 3.82 -9.74 2.88
CA SER A 180 3.23 -9.02 4.01
C SER A 180 1.80 -8.69 3.63
N ASP A 181 0.84 -9.07 4.47
CA ASP A 181 -0.57 -8.81 4.24
C ASP A 181 -1.21 -8.21 5.49
N THR A 182 -1.98 -7.14 5.30
CA THR A 182 -2.62 -6.41 6.41
C THR A 182 -3.98 -6.99 6.78
N GLY A 183 -4.54 -7.89 5.96
CA GLY A 183 -5.90 -8.38 6.13
C GLY A 183 -6.11 -9.37 7.29
N SER A 184 -5.07 -10.10 7.71
CA SER A 184 -5.17 -11.20 8.68
C SER A 184 -4.98 -10.81 10.15
N THR A 185 -4.84 -9.52 10.46
CA THR A 185 -4.38 -9.07 11.79
C THR A 185 -5.50 -8.86 12.80
N ASP A 186 -6.57 -8.18 12.41
CA ASP A 186 -7.68 -7.79 13.30
C ASP A 186 -9.00 -8.46 12.89
N GLU A 187 -10.00 -8.46 13.78
CA GLU A 187 -11.37 -8.80 13.42
C GLU A 187 -12.05 -7.66 12.63
N ILE A 188 -12.99 -8.03 11.75
CA ILE A 188 -13.87 -7.11 11.04
C ILE A 188 -15.20 -7.09 11.79
N SER A 189 -15.50 -5.97 12.44
CA SER A 189 -16.79 -5.81 13.13
C SER A 189 -17.98 -6.02 12.20
N SER A 190 -19.12 -6.39 12.80
CA SER A 190 -20.41 -6.49 12.13
C SER A 190 -20.68 -5.32 11.19
N ASN A 191 -21.06 -5.62 9.94
CA ASN A 191 -21.37 -4.64 8.89
C ASN A 191 -20.24 -3.65 8.51
N ALA A 192 -19.02 -3.86 9.02
CA ALA A 192 -17.89 -3.00 8.75
C ALA A 192 -17.16 -3.39 7.45
N LYS A 193 -16.29 -2.49 6.99
CA LYS A 193 -15.37 -2.72 5.88
C LYS A 193 -13.96 -2.28 6.27
N ARG A 194 -12.95 -2.94 5.71
CA ARG A 194 -11.54 -2.52 5.81
C ARG A 194 -10.90 -2.44 4.43
N VAL A 195 -9.93 -1.56 4.30
CA VAL A 195 -9.08 -1.45 3.10
C VAL A 195 -7.74 -2.04 3.49
N GLU A 196 -7.30 -3.04 2.73
CA GLU A 196 -6.14 -3.85 3.05
C GLU A 196 -5.18 -3.89 1.86
N TYR A 197 -3.94 -4.25 2.18
CA TYR A 197 -2.88 -4.38 1.20
C TYR A 197 -2.10 -5.66 1.43
N ALA A 198 -1.81 -6.36 0.33
CA ALA A 198 -0.73 -7.34 0.30
C ALA A 198 0.45 -6.77 -0.49
N LEU A 199 1.64 -6.93 0.08
CA LEU A 199 2.92 -6.58 -0.50
C LEU A 199 3.70 -7.87 -0.71
N ILE A 200 4.14 -8.10 -1.95
CA ILE A 200 4.90 -9.29 -2.32
C ILE A 200 6.24 -8.86 -2.91
N LEU A 201 7.33 -9.23 -2.25
CA LEU A 201 8.69 -8.99 -2.72
C LEU A 201 9.03 -9.97 -3.84
N LEU A 202 9.36 -9.43 -5.00
CA LEU A 202 9.93 -10.21 -6.09
C LEU A 202 11.46 -10.25 -5.89
N GLY A 203 12.01 -11.41 -5.52
CA GLY A 203 13.44 -11.68 -5.35
C GLY A 203 14.19 -11.96 -6.66
N LYS A 204 15.49 -12.33 -6.63
CA LYS A 204 16.30 -12.56 -7.86
C LYS A 204 15.78 -13.66 -8.80
N SER A 205 15.21 -14.73 -8.23
CA SER A 205 14.51 -15.77 -9.00
C SER A 205 13.15 -15.30 -9.53
N THR A 206 12.62 -14.20 -9.00
CA THR A 206 11.29 -13.68 -9.31
C THR A 206 11.26 -12.25 -9.89
N THR A 207 12.39 -11.56 -10.04
CA THR A 207 12.51 -10.15 -10.53
C THR A 207 12.47 -10.07 -12.04
N ALA A 208 12.90 -11.14 -12.71
CA ALA A 208 12.61 -11.39 -14.11
C ALA A 208 11.18 -11.90 -14.33
N LEU A 209 10.46 -12.29 -13.25
CA LEU A 209 9.04 -12.58 -13.37
C LEU A 209 8.34 -11.25 -13.57
N LYS A 210 8.10 -11.01 -14.84
CA LYS A 210 7.00 -10.20 -15.32
C LYS A 210 5.80 -11.15 -15.46
N PRO A 211 5.16 -11.61 -14.36
CA PRO A 211 4.07 -12.56 -14.47
C PRO A 211 2.99 -11.96 -15.35
N SER A 212 2.62 -12.64 -16.44
CA SER A 212 1.54 -12.16 -17.31
C SER A 212 0.18 -12.17 -16.62
N SER A 213 0.05 -12.94 -15.54
CA SER A 213 -1.10 -12.97 -14.65
C SER A 213 -0.72 -13.42 -13.24
N ILE A 214 -1.57 -13.06 -12.29
CA ILE A 214 -1.53 -13.53 -10.90
C ILE A 214 -2.87 -14.17 -10.53
N LYS A 215 -2.80 -15.18 -9.67
CA LYS A 215 -3.94 -15.80 -9.01
C LYS A 215 -3.79 -15.61 -7.50
N ILE A 216 -4.76 -14.95 -6.90
CA ILE A 216 -4.78 -14.62 -5.47
C ILE A 216 -5.74 -15.59 -4.78
N LEU A 217 -5.25 -16.23 -3.71
CA LEU A 217 -6.03 -17.14 -2.88
C LEU A 217 -6.12 -16.53 -1.48
N THR A 218 -7.34 -16.28 -1.00
CA THR A 218 -7.54 -15.88 0.40
C THR A 218 -7.63 -17.11 1.29
N ASP A 219 -7.27 -16.96 2.55
CA ASP A 219 -7.45 -18.06 3.51
C ASP A 219 -8.90 -18.14 4.01
N GLU A 220 -9.17 -19.19 4.76
CA GLU A 220 -10.42 -19.35 5.48
C GLU A 220 -10.68 -18.18 6.45
N SER A 221 -11.94 -17.94 6.79
CA SER A 221 -12.31 -16.92 7.77
C SER A 221 -13.26 -17.49 8.79
N GLU A 222 -13.15 -17.00 10.02
CA GLU A 222 -13.82 -17.57 11.19
C GLU A 222 -14.73 -16.54 11.87
N ASP A 223 -15.82 -17.02 12.48
CA ASP A 223 -16.55 -16.22 13.46
C ASP A 223 -15.60 -15.87 14.61
N ALA A 224 -15.46 -14.58 14.93
CA ALA A 224 -14.45 -14.13 15.89
C ALA A 224 -14.68 -14.63 17.33
N LYS A 225 -15.87 -15.16 17.63
CA LYS A 225 -16.23 -15.66 18.96
C LYS A 225 -16.29 -17.19 19.00
N SER A 226 -16.91 -17.83 18.01
CA SER A 226 -17.06 -19.29 18.01
C SER A 226 -15.90 -20.02 17.34
N TYR A 227 -15.09 -19.33 16.53
CA TYR A 227 -14.02 -19.91 15.71
C TYR A 227 -14.54 -20.93 14.68
N ASP A 228 -15.83 -20.89 14.37
CA ASP A 228 -16.38 -21.69 13.28
C ASP A 228 -15.99 -21.05 11.95
N THR A 229 -15.53 -21.87 11.00
CA THR A 229 -15.30 -21.43 9.62
C THR A 229 -16.61 -20.90 9.02
N VAL A 230 -16.60 -19.64 8.58
CA VAL A 230 -17.74 -18.95 7.94
C VAL A 230 -17.51 -18.66 6.46
N ALA A 231 -16.27 -18.78 5.99
CA ALA A 231 -15.86 -18.60 4.60
C ALA A 231 -14.64 -19.49 4.33
N ASP A 232 -14.64 -20.20 3.20
CA ASP A 232 -13.62 -21.21 2.86
C ASP A 232 -12.37 -20.59 2.19
N GLY A 233 -12.45 -19.32 1.81
CA GLY A 233 -11.47 -18.64 0.99
C GLY A 233 -11.85 -18.64 -0.49
N ILE A 234 -11.39 -17.62 -1.20
CA ILE A 234 -11.67 -17.43 -2.62
C ILE A 234 -10.43 -17.43 -3.47
N THR A 235 -10.67 -17.69 -4.75
CA THR A 235 -9.68 -17.48 -5.81
C THR A 235 -10.11 -16.29 -6.67
N PHE A 236 -9.17 -15.39 -6.93
CA PHE A 236 -9.29 -14.35 -7.95
C PHE A 236 -8.10 -14.40 -8.92
N SER A 237 -8.32 -14.07 -10.19
CA SER A 237 -7.24 -14.05 -11.19
C SER A 237 -7.31 -12.80 -12.06
N GLU A 238 -6.15 -12.20 -12.23
CA GLU A 238 -5.98 -10.95 -12.97
C GLU A 238 -4.74 -11.02 -13.85
N ASP A 239 -4.89 -10.55 -15.09
CA ASP A 239 -3.78 -10.39 -16.03
C ASP A 239 -3.01 -9.11 -15.68
N ILE A 240 -1.69 -9.15 -15.83
CA ILE A 240 -0.81 -8.01 -15.61
C ILE A 240 -0.31 -7.49 -16.95
N LEU A 241 -0.59 -6.21 -17.19
CA LEU A 241 -0.18 -5.50 -18.40
C LEU A 241 1.15 -4.79 -18.16
N TYR A 242 2.16 -5.14 -18.96
CA TYR A 242 3.46 -4.46 -19.02
C TYR A 242 3.54 -3.55 -20.25
N HIS A 243 4.49 -2.62 -20.27
CA HIS A 243 4.88 -1.98 -21.53
C HIS A 243 5.47 -3.04 -22.46
N GLY A 244 4.95 -3.10 -23.70
CA GLY A 244 5.52 -3.87 -24.80
C GLY A 244 6.80 -3.23 -25.34
#